data_AF-A0A7Z9W687-F1
#
_entry.id   AF-A0A7Z9W687-F1
#
_cell.length_a   1.000
_cell.length_b   1.000
_cell.length_c   1.000
_cell.angle_alpha   90.00
_cell.angle_beta   90.00
_cell.angle_gamma   90.00
#
_symmetry.space_group_name_H-M   'P 1'
#
loop_
_entity.id
_entity.type
_entity.pdbx_description
1 polymer ?
#
loop_
_entity_poly.entity_id
_entity_poly.type
_entity_poly.pdbx_seq_one_letter_code
_entity_poly.pdbx_strand_id
1 'polypeptide(L)' 'MRHQKRVKKLGRNASHRKATLSNLASSLIEHKRIKTTHSKAKATQQFIEP' A
#
# COMPACT_ATOMS: atom_id res chain seq x y z
N MET A 1 -16.66 -12.51 -10.48
CA MET A 1 -16.66 -12.34 -9.01
C MET A 1 -15.24 -12.40 -8.44
N ARG A 2 -14.92 -11.60 -7.42
CA ARG A 2 -13.62 -11.66 -6.68
C ARG A 2 -13.82 -12.28 -5.29
N HIS A 3 -14.26 -13.53 -5.21
CA HIS A 3 -14.41 -14.22 -3.92
C HIS A 3 -13.05 -14.35 -3.22
N GLN A 4 -13.00 -13.97 -1.94
CA GLN A 4 -11.85 -14.11 -1.03
C GLN A 4 -10.54 -13.40 -1.44
N LYS A 5 -10.53 -12.55 -2.48
CA LYS A 5 -9.32 -11.83 -2.90
C LYS A 5 -9.12 -10.56 -2.08
N ARG A 6 -8.24 -10.62 -1.07
CA ARG A 6 -7.93 -9.49 -0.15
C ARG A 6 -6.96 -8.46 -0.73
N VAL A 7 -6.22 -8.80 -1.80
CA VAL A 7 -5.21 -7.90 -2.40
C VAL A 7 -5.85 -6.80 -3.25
N LYS A 8 -5.58 -5.55 -2.87
CA LYS A 8 -5.98 -4.34 -3.62
C LYS A 8 -5.08 -4.14 -4.83
N LYS A 9 -5.68 -3.99 -6.02
CA LYS A 9 -4.92 -3.79 -7.28
C LYS A 9 -4.29 -2.40 -7.42
N LEU A 10 -4.85 -1.36 -6.80
CA LEU A 10 -4.38 0.04 -6.88
C LEU A 10 -4.15 0.56 -8.31
N GLY A 11 -4.82 -0.03 -9.31
CA GLY A 11 -4.62 0.28 -10.73
C GLY A 11 -3.22 -0.02 -11.27
N ARG A 12 -2.44 -0.86 -10.59
CA ARG A 12 -1.03 -1.15 -10.93
C ARG A 12 -0.79 -2.64 -11.15
N ASN A 13 0.22 -2.95 -11.96
CA ASN A 13 0.78 -4.31 -12.06
C ASN A 13 1.42 -4.74 -10.72
N ALA A 14 1.78 -6.02 -10.59
CA ALA A 14 2.28 -6.55 -9.33
C ALA A 14 3.62 -5.93 -8.91
N SER A 15 4.56 -5.75 -9.84
CA SER A 15 5.89 -5.19 -9.58
C SER A 15 5.81 -3.73 -9.12
N HIS A 16 5.11 -2.87 -9.86
CA HIS A 16 4.91 -1.46 -9.51
C HIS A 16 4.13 -1.32 -8.19
N ARG A 17 3.15 -2.19 -7.93
CA ARG A 17 2.44 -2.18 -6.64
C ARG A 17 3.40 -2.48 -5.48
N LYS A 18 4.27 -3.48 -5.60
CA LYS A 18 5.26 -3.81 -4.56
C LYS A 18 6.19 -2.62 -4.30
N ALA A 19 6.73 -2.01 -5.36
CA ALA A 19 7.59 -0.82 -5.25
C ALA A 19 6.86 0.36 -4.61
N THR A 20 5.61 0.63 -5.00
CA THR A 20 4.82 1.74 -4.42
C THR A 20 4.57 1.54 -2.93
N LEU A 21 4.22 0.33 -2.51
CA LEU A 21 3.97 0.03 -1.09
C LEU A 21 5.25 0.12 -0.26
N SER A 22 6.38 -0.38 -0.79
CA SER A 22 7.69 -0.25 -0.16
C SER A 22 8.06 1.22 0.06
N ASN A 23 7.95 2.05 -0.99
CA ASN A 23 8.30 3.46 -0.89
C ASN A 23 7.38 4.22 0.08
N LEU A 24 6.07 3.95 0.05
CA LEU A 24 5.13 4.55 0.99
C LEU A 24 5.41 4.16 2.44
N ALA A 25 5.87 2.92 2.66
CA ALA A 25 6.26 2.47 3.99
C ALA A 25 7.53 3.16 4.47
N SER A 26 8.56 3.24 3.64
CA SER A 26 9.79 3.98 3.95
C SER A 26 9.50 5.44 4.28
N SER A 27 8.73 6.14 3.43
CA SER A 27 8.36 7.54 3.68
C SER A 27 7.52 7.74 4.94
N LEU A 28 6.66 6.78 5.31
CA LEU A 28 5.90 6.86 6.56
C LEU A 28 6.82 6.73 7.79
N ILE A 29 7.80 5.82 7.74
CA ILE A 29 8.76 5.61 8.84
C ILE A 29 9.65 6.84 9.03
N GLU A 30 10.10 7.43 7.92
CA GLU A 30 10.99 8.59 7.89
C GLU A 30 10.27 9.87 8.38
N HIS A 31 9.12 10.20 7.77
CA HIS A 31 8.45 11.48 8.03
C HIS A 31 7.36 11.39 9.11
N LYS A 32 7.12 10.20 9.70
CA LYS A 32 6.09 9.89 10.72
C LYS A 32 4.63 10.11 10.29
N ARG A 33 4.39 10.88 9.23
CA ARG A 33 3.08 11.17 8.65
C ARG A 33 3.22 11.53 7.18
N ILE A 34 2.39 10.93 6.33
CA ILE A 34 2.33 11.22 4.90
C ILE A 34 0.88 11.43 4.44
N LYS A 35 0.69 12.26 3.40
CA LYS A 35 -0.61 12.43 2.75
C LYS A 35 -0.69 11.52 1.52
N THR A 36 -1.66 10.61 1.50
CA THR A 36 -1.89 9.68 0.39
C THR A 36 -3.39 9.42 0.19
N THR A 37 -3.76 8.69 -0.86
CA THR A 37 -5.16 8.30 -1.11
C THR A 37 -5.60 7.22 -0.12
N HIS A 38 -6.87 7.24 0.30
CA HIS A 38 -7.44 6.26 1.24
C HIS A 38 -7.18 4.79 0.85
N SER A 39 -7.26 4.45 -0.45
CA SER A 39 -7.01 3.09 -0.93
C SER A 39 -5.55 2.64 -0.74
N LYS A 40 -4.58 3.53 -0.98
CA LYS A 40 -3.15 3.32 -0.73
C LYS A 40 -2.84 3.25 0.77
N ALA A 41 -3.40 4.15 1.57
CA ALA A 41 -3.20 4.15 3.03
C ALA A 41 -3.59 2.80 3.65
N LYS A 42 -4.80 2.31 3.37
CA LYS A 42 -5.25 1.00 3.87
C LYS A 42 -4.42 -0.18 3.36
N ALA A 43 -3.76 -0.06 2.20
CA ALA A 43 -2.90 -1.11 1.67
C ALA A 43 -1.50 -1.09 2.30
N THR A 44 -0.97 0.11 2.57
CA THR A 44 0.30 0.31 3.26
C THR A 44 0.21 -0.06 4.75
N GLN A 45 -0.94 0.12 5.40
CA GLN A 45 -1.13 -0.27 6.79
C GLN A 45 -0.87 -1.77 7.02
N GLN A 46 -1.45 -2.64 6.17
CA GLN A 46 -1.21 -4.10 6.20
C GLN A 46 0.25 -4.50 5.93
N PHE A 47 1.07 -3.58 5.42
CA PHE A 47 2.47 -3.84 5.10
C PHE A 47 3.42 -3.40 6.22
N ILE A 48 3.00 -2.45 7.07
CA ILE A 48 3.80 -1.89 8.17
C ILE A 48 3.43 -2.52 9.51
N GLU A 49 2.16 -2.84 9.70
CA GLU A 49 1.61 -3.50 10.90
C GLU A 49 1.15 -4.91 10.47
N PRO A 50 1.97 -5.97 10.63
CA PRO A 50 1.63 -7.33 10.25
C PRO A 50 0.49 -7.93 11.09
#